data_AF-A0A9P5Y0T8-F1
#
_entry.id   AF-A0A9P5Y0T8-F1
#
_cell.length_a   1.000
_cell.length_b   1.000
_cell.length_c   1.000
_cell.angle_alpha   90.00
_cell.angle_beta   90.00
_cell.angle_gamma   90.00
#
_symmetry.space_group_name_H-M   'P 1'
#
loop_
_entity.id
_entity.type
_entity.pdbx_description
1 polymer ?
#
loop_
_entity_poly.entity_id
_entity_poly.type
_entity_poly.pdbx_seq_one_letter_code
_entity_poly.pdbx_strand_id
1 'polypeptide(L)'
;MEKKLVEDEILRVQLVVDNLLSQLETKKVKILTLKGMVSPIKHLPNELISVIFEEYAVSLLDPPWILGHICSRWRRVALTTPKLW
;
A
#
# COMPACT_ATOMS: atom_id res chain seq x y z
N MET A 1 17.96 14.67 -44.62
CA MET A 1 16.57 15.09 -44.35
C MET A 1 15.78 13.96 -43.70
N GLU A 2 15.76 12.76 -44.28
CA GLU A 2 15.07 11.57 -43.73
C GLU A 2 15.53 11.15 -42.33
N LYS A 3 16.84 11.19 -42.04
CA LYS A 3 17.38 10.78 -40.74
C LYS A 3 16.86 11.62 -39.57
N LYS A 4 16.72 12.93 -39.77
CA LYS A 4 16.17 13.87 -38.77
C LYS A 4 14.68 13.61 -38.51
N LEU A 5 13.95 13.23 -39.55
CA LEU A 5 12.52 12.94 -39.47
C LEU A 5 12.25 11.64 -38.67
N VAL A 6 13.15 10.66 -38.80
CA VAL A 6 13.11 9.43 -37.99
C VAL A 6 13.49 9.72 -36.54
N GLU A 7 14.50 10.54 -36.29
CA GLU A 7 14.90 10.95 -34.93
C GLU A 7 13.77 11.73 -34.22
N ASP A 8 13.11 12.64 -34.93
CA ASP A 8 11.97 13.40 -34.39
C ASP A 8 10.78 12.47 -34.04
N GLU A 9 10.51 11.45 -34.85
CA GLU A 9 9.44 10.48 -34.56
C GLU A 9 9.81 9.54 -33.41
N ILE A 10 11.08 9.14 -33.26
CA ILE A 10 11.56 8.39 -32.09
C ILE A 10 11.35 9.20 -30.81
N LEU A 11 11.74 10.48 -30.82
CA LEU A 11 11.55 11.37 -29.68
C LEU A 11 10.08 11.55 -29.33
N ARG A 12 9.22 11.70 -30.34
CA ARG A 12 7.77 11.79 -30.15
C ARG A 12 7.21 10.52 -29.52
N VAL A 13 7.59 9.34 -30.02
CA VAL A 13 7.12 8.07 -29.48
C VAL A 13 7.59 7.88 -28.04
N GLN A 14 8.85 8.23 -27.75
CA GLN A 14 9.39 8.16 -26.39
C GLN A 14 8.58 9.02 -25.41
N LEU A 15 8.26 10.24 -25.80
CA LEU A 15 7.44 11.16 -25.01
C LEU A 15 6.05 10.58 -24.72
N VAL A 16 5.43 9.92 -25.71
CA VAL A 16 4.12 9.28 -25.55
C VAL A 16 4.20 8.11 -24.58
N VAL A 17 5.23 7.27 -24.69
CA VAL A 17 5.47 6.15 -23.76
C VAL A 17 5.64 6.66 -22.33
N ASP A 18 6.48 7.66 -22.11
CA ASP A 18 6.75 8.21 -20.78
C ASP A 18 5.48 8.79 -20.14
N ASN A 19 4.68 9.50 -20.93
CA ASN A 19 3.37 10.01 -20.48
C ASN A 19 2.41 8.87 -20.11
N LEU A 20 2.31 7.82 -20.94
CA LEU A 20 1.44 6.68 -20.66
C LEU A 20 1.89 5.92 -19.41
N LEU A 21 3.19 5.75 -19.20
CA LEU A 21 3.75 5.14 -17.98
C LEU A 21 3.40 5.95 -16.73
N SER A 22 3.54 7.27 -16.79
CA SER A 22 3.16 8.16 -15.68
C SER A 22 1.66 8.08 -15.36
N GLN A 23 0.82 8.05 -16.39
CA GLN A 23 -0.63 7.88 -16.21
C GLN A 23 -0.98 6.50 -15.61
N LEU A 24 -0.29 5.45 -16.03
CA LEU A 24 -0.47 4.11 -15.51
C LEU A 24 -0.13 4.03 -14.02
N GLU A 25 0.98 4.61 -13.59
CA GLU A 25 1.34 4.69 -12.16
C GLU A 25 0.33 5.49 -11.35
N THR A 26 -0.13 6.62 -11.88
CA THR A 26 -1.19 7.42 -11.24
C THR A 26 -2.48 6.62 -11.06
N LYS A 27 -2.89 5.86 -12.07
CA LYS A 27 -4.09 5.00 -12.01
C LYS A 27 -3.90 3.85 -11.00
N LYS A 28 -2.71 3.22 -10.96
CA LYS A 28 -2.40 2.16 -9.98
C LYS A 28 -2.52 2.66 -8.55
N VAL A 29 -1.90 3.80 -8.24
CA VAL A 29 -1.98 4.42 -6.91
C VAL A 29 -3.44 4.69 -6.55
N LYS A 30 -4.22 5.27 -7.47
CA LYS A 30 -5.65 5.53 -7.25
C LYS A 30 -6.44 4.27 -6.95
N ILE A 31 -6.21 3.18 -7.69
CA ILE A 31 -6.86 1.88 -7.43
C ILE A 31 -6.50 1.37 -6.04
N LEU A 32 -5.22 1.42 -5.64
CA LEU A 32 -4.79 0.98 -4.31
C LEU A 32 -5.44 1.82 -3.20
N THR A 33 -5.52 3.13 -3.37
CA THR A 33 -6.20 4.02 -2.42
C THR A 33 -7.67 3.65 -2.28
N LEU A 34 -8.40 3.52 -3.39
CA LEU A 34 -9.82 3.18 -3.39
C LEU A 34 -10.07 1.79 -2.78
N LYS A 35 -9.28 0.79 -3.17
CA LYS A 35 -9.32 -0.56 -2.56
C LYS A 35 -9.09 -0.49 -1.05
N GLY A 36 -8.15 0.34 -0.62
CA GLY A 36 -7.91 0.60 0.79
C GLY A 36 -9.13 1.21 1.46
N MET A 37 -9.79 2.20 0.86
CA MET A 37 -10.95 2.89 1.44
C MET A 37 -12.16 1.98 1.67
N VAL A 38 -12.40 1.01 0.78
CA VAL A 38 -13.50 0.04 0.91
C VAL A 38 -13.08 -1.24 1.63
N SER A 39 -11.83 -1.34 2.10
CA SER A 39 -11.33 -2.53 2.77
C SER A 39 -12.03 -2.69 4.12
N PRO A 40 -12.59 -3.88 4.43
CA PRO A 40 -13.28 -4.15 5.70
C PRO A 40 -12.44 -3.77 6.93
N ILE A 41 -11.12 -3.98 6.86
CA ILE A 41 -10.20 -3.72 7.97
C ILE A 41 -10.06 -2.24 8.33
N LYS A 42 -10.38 -1.32 7.41
CA LYS A 42 -10.38 0.12 7.73
C LYS A 42 -11.58 0.51 8.59
N HIS A 43 -12.68 -0.21 8.47
CA HIS A 43 -13.91 0.06 9.23
C HIS A 43 -13.95 -0.64 10.58
N LEU A 44 -13.08 -1.63 10.79
CA LEU A 44 -12.99 -2.36 12.04
C LEU A 44 -12.57 -1.40 13.17
N PRO A 45 -13.27 -1.33 14.32
CA PRO A 45 -12.82 -0.57 15.48
C PRO A 45 -11.47 -1.05 16.03
N ASN A 46 -10.78 -0.21 16.79
CA ASN A 46 -9.45 -0.58 17.32
C ASN A 46 -9.53 -1.74 18.31
N GLU A 47 -10.64 -1.85 19.04
CA GLU A 47 -10.95 -2.90 20.01
C GLU A 47 -11.04 -4.28 19.34
N LEU A 48 -11.59 -4.33 18.12
CA LEU A 48 -11.64 -5.59 17.36
C LEU A 48 -10.28 -5.93 16.75
N ILE A 49 -9.50 -4.92 16.36
CA ILE A 49 -8.11 -5.13 15.89
C ILE A 49 -7.24 -5.68 17.03
N SER A 50 -7.38 -5.17 18.26
CA SER A 50 -6.62 -5.67 19.41
C SER A 50 -6.96 -7.13 19.73
N VAL A 51 -8.24 -7.52 19.65
CA VAL A 51 -8.65 -8.93 19.82
C VAL A 51 -8.00 -9.82 18.75
N ILE A 52 -7.99 -9.40 17.48
CA ILE A 52 -7.32 -10.15 16.41
C ILE A 52 -5.81 -10.28 16.69
N PHE A 53 -5.18 -9.22 17.20
CA PHE A 53 -3.76 -9.25 17.53
C PHE A 53 -3.45 -10.20 18.70
N GLU A 54 -4.30 -10.22 19.72
CA GLU A 54 -4.18 -11.13 20.86
C GLU A 54 -4.23 -12.60 20.37
N GLU A 55 -5.21 -12.93 19.53
CA GLU A 55 -5.33 -14.28 18.94
C GLU A 55 -4.14 -14.62 18.02
N TYR A 56 -3.64 -13.66 17.24
CA TYR A 56 -2.46 -13.83 16.39
C TYR A 56 -1.21 -14.14 17.23
N ALA A 57 -0.96 -13.36 18.28
CA ALA A 57 0.22 -13.52 19.14
C ALA A 57 0.22 -14.87 19.87
N VAL A 58 -0.96 -15.32 20.32
CA VAL A 58 -1.12 -16.62 20.99
C VAL A 58 -0.92 -17.79 20.00
N SER A 59 -1.45 -17.68 18.79
CA SER A 59 -1.47 -18.81 17.83
C SER A 59 -0.15 -19.04 17.11
N LEU A 60 0.60 -17.97 16.78
CA LEU A 60 1.79 -18.07 15.93
C LEU A 60 3.11 -18.03 16.69
N LEU A 61 3.08 -17.78 18.02
CA LEU A 61 4.28 -17.52 18.84
C LEU A 61 5.16 -16.40 18.27
N ASP A 62 4.59 -15.61 17.37
CA ASP A 62 5.26 -14.51 16.70
C ASP A 62 5.33 -13.31 17.64
N PRO A 63 6.43 -12.56 17.57
CA PRO A 63 6.58 -11.43 18.44
C PRO A 63 5.62 -10.28 18.05
N PRO A 64 4.99 -9.62 19.03
CA PRO A 64 3.92 -8.63 18.81
C PRO A 64 4.39 -7.39 18.02
N TRP A 65 5.69 -7.08 18.01
CA TRP A 65 6.22 -5.93 17.28
C TRP A 65 6.10 -6.08 15.75
N ILE A 66 5.96 -7.30 15.22
CA ILE A 66 5.78 -7.53 13.77
C ILE A 66 4.53 -6.81 13.23
N LEU A 67 3.47 -6.74 14.04
CA LEU A 67 2.20 -6.08 13.73
C LEU A 67 2.40 -4.57 13.51
N GLY A 68 3.40 -3.98 14.17
CA GLY A 68 3.77 -2.57 14.06
C GLY A 68 4.44 -2.18 12.74
N HIS A 69 4.87 -3.13 11.91
CA HIS A 69 5.50 -2.85 10.61
C HIS A 69 4.48 -2.65 9.47
N ILE A 70 3.22 -3.04 9.68
CA ILE A 70 2.20 -3.04 8.62
C ILE A 70 1.71 -1.62 8.30
N CYS A 71 1.26 -0.86 9.31
CA CYS A 71 0.90 0.53 9.14
C CYS A 71 0.90 1.30 10.47
N SER A 72 0.82 2.64 10.41
CA SER A 72 0.79 3.51 11.59
C SER A 72 -0.38 3.20 12.53
N ARG A 73 -1.55 2.82 11.98
CA ARG A 73 -2.71 2.43 12.78
C ARG A 73 -2.45 1.16 13.57
N TRP A 74 -1.93 0.12 12.92
CA TRP A 74 -1.61 -1.16 13.57
C TRP A 74 -0.54 -1.00 14.65
N ARG A 75 0.50 -0.22 14.36
CA ARG A 75 1.53 0.12 15.36
C ARG A 75 0.93 0.75 16.61
N ARG A 76 0.05 1.73 16.44
CA ARG A 76 -0.63 2.38 17.57
C ARG A 76 -1.45 1.36 18.36
N VAL A 77 -2.27 0.53 17.70
CA VAL A 77 -3.09 -0.48 18.39
C VAL A 77 -2.22 -1.49 19.15
N ALA A 78 -1.15 -1.99 18.52
CA ALA A 78 -0.24 -2.94 19.16
C ALA A 78 0.45 -2.35 20.40
N LEU A 79 0.89 -1.09 20.33
CA LEU A 79 1.52 -0.41 21.47
C LEU A 79 0.50 -0.06 22.59
N THR A 80 -0.78 0.14 22.25
CA THR A 80 -1.83 0.44 23.24
C THR A 80 -2.58 -0.80 23.73
N THR A 81 -2.15 -2.02 23.38
CA THR A 81 -2.78 -3.28 23.82
C THR A 81 -1.83 -4.00 24.78
N PRO A 82 -1.98 -3.83 26.11
CA PRO A 82 -1.03 -4.37 27.08
C PRO A 82 -0.88 -5.89 27.03
N LYS A 83 -1.96 -6.62 26.70
CA LYS A 83 -1.97 -8.09 26.64
C LYS A 83 -1.10 -8.71 25.55
N LEU A 84 -0.57 -7.90 24.63
CA LEU A 84 0.37 -8.37 23.60
C LEU A 84 1.79 -8.56 24.12
N TRP A 85 2.11 -7.99 25.29
CA TRP A 85 3.45 -7.93 25.88
C TRP A 85 3.49 -8.70 27.20
#